data_AF-A0A926L2X1-F1
#
_entry.id   AF-A0A926L2X1-F1
#
_cell.length_a   1.000
_cell.length_b   1.000
_cell.length_c   1.000
_cell.angle_alpha   90.00
_cell.angle_beta   90.00
_cell.angle_gamma   90.00
#
_symmetry.space_group_name_H-M   'P 1'
#
loop_
_entity.id
_entity.type
_entity.pdbx_description
1 polymer ?
#
loop_
_entity_poly.entity_id
_entity_poly.type
_entity_poly.pdbx_seq_one_letter_code
_entity_poly.pdbx_strand_id
1 'polypeptide(L)'
;MVPLSGADADQWWLRRAAEGGLDLHVLTPTNMDPARPRGKDAKPIRHSLIRYDGTAAVTDPTVLTRALLTGIGRAKPYGAGLLSLAPAATT
;
A
#
# COMPACT_ATOMS: atom_id res chain seq x y z
N MET A 1 11.20 10.46 11.24
CA MET A 1 10.55 10.03 9.99
C MET A 1 9.15 10.64 10.00
N VAL A 2 8.83 11.52 9.06
CA VAL A 2 7.51 12.18 8.97
C VAL A 2 6.58 11.28 8.16
N PRO A 3 5.35 10.99 8.62
CA PRO A 3 4.39 10.23 7.82
C PRO A 3 3.98 11.05 6.59
N LEU A 4 3.91 10.39 5.42
CA LEU A 4 3.34 11.01 4.23
C LEU A 4 1.81 10.96 4.34
N SER A 5 1.14 12.01 3.88
CA SER A 5 -0.31 12.15 3.95
C SER A 5 -0.85 12.85 2.71
N GLY A 6 -2.07 12.50 2.29
CA GLY A 6 -2.71 13.10 1.12
C GLY A 6 -1.88 12.90 -0.16
N ALA A 7 -1.75 13.97 -0.95
CA ALA A 7 -1.10 13.93 -2.27
C ALA A 7 0.33 13.38 -2.24
N ASP A 8 1.10 13.61 -1.17
CA ASP A 8 2.47 13.09 -1.06
C ASP A 8 2.50 11.56 -0.88
N ALA A 9 1.49 11.00 -0.21
CA ALA A 9 1.35 9.56 -0.06
C ALA A 9 0.93 8.92 -1.38
N ASP A 10 0.03 9.58 -2.13
CA ASP A 10 -0.40 9.12 -3.45
C ASP A 10 0.78 9.11 -4.43
N GLN A 11 1.56 10.19 -4.48
CA GLN A 11 2.77 10.28 -5.31
C GLN A 11 3.81 9.23 -4.95
N TRP A 12 4.00 8.98 -3.65
CA TRP A 12 4.87 7.91 -3.19
C TRP A 12 4.37 6.54 -3.67
N TRP A 13 3.06 6.28 -3.61
CA TRP A 13 2.48 5.02 -4.07
C TRP A 13 2.60 4.85 -5.58
N LEU A 14 2.27 5.87 -6.37
CA LEU A 14 2.42 5.87 -7.83
C LEU A 14 3.84 5.46 -8.25
N ARG A 15 4.85 6.06 -7.62
CA ARG A 15 6.25 5.69 -7.87
C ARG A 15 6.55 4.25 -7.48
N ARG A 16 6.09 3.81 -6.31
CA ARG A 16 6.34 2.43 -5.83
C ARG A 16 5.66 1.37 -6.68
N ALA A 17 4.46 1.63 -7.18
CA ALA A 17 3.76 0.76 -8.10
C ALA A 17 4.54 0.62 -9.42
N ALA A 18 4.98 1.74 -9.99
CA ALA A 18 5.80 1.75 -11.21
C ALA A 18 7.14 1.00 -11.01
N GLU A 19 7.87 1.26 -9.92
CA GLU A 19 9.08 0.52 -9.54
C GLU A 19 8.81 -0.98 -9.32
N GLY A 20 7.58 -1.33 -8.95
CA GLY A 20 7.10 -2.69 -8.70
C GLY A 20 6.57 -3.41 -9.95
N GLY A 21 6.65 -2.80 -11.13
CA GLY A 21 6.16 -3.43 -12.37
C GLY A 21 4.64 -3.32 -12.58
N LEU A 22 4.01 -2.29 -11.99
CA LEU A 22 2.60 -1.99 -12.17
C LEU A 22 2.43 -0.62 -12.84
N ASP A 23 1.58 -0.57 -13.85
CA ASP A 23 1.02 0.66 -14.40
C ASP A 23 -0.41 0.84 -13.87
N LEU A 24 -0.64 1.89 -13.08
CA LEU A 24 -1.90 2.10 -12.37
C LEU A 24 -2.91 2.82 -13.27
N HIS A 25 -4.12 2.29 -13.39
CA HIS A 25 -5.20 2.89 -14.19
C HIS A 25 -6.25 3.57 -13.31
N VAL A 26 -6.64 2.93 -12.22
CA VAL A 26 -7.60 3.46 -11.25
C VAL A 26 -7.02 3.29 -9.87
N LEU A 27 -7.12 4.33 -9.03
CA LEU A 27 -6.65 4.32 -7.65
C LEU A 27 -7.67 5.01 -6.75
N THR A 28 -8.10 4.30 -5.72
CA THR A 28 -8.98 4.82 -4.67
C THR A 28 -8.24 4.76 -3.33
N PRO A 29 -7.64 5.87 -2.87
CA PRO A 29 -7.00 5.92 -1.55
C PRO A 29 -8.06 5.97 -0.46
N THR A 30 -7.95 5.07 0.52
CA THR A 30 -8.78 5.03 1.72
C THR A 30 -7.90 5.18 2.94
N ASN A 31 -8.07 6.27 3.70
CA ASN A 31 -7.39 6.43 4.98
C ASN A 31 -7.94 5.40 5.98
N MET A 32 -7.05 4.58 6.54
CA MET A 32 -7.40 3.58 7.55
C MET A 32 -7.26 4.19 8.94
N ASP A 33 -8.21 3.83 9.81
CA ASP A 33 -8.12 4.20 11.22
C ASP A 33 -6.85 3.61 11.86
N PRO A 34 -6.15 4.37 12.72
CA PRO A 34 -5.00 3.85 13.44
C PRO A 34 -5.37 2.62 14.26
N ALA A 35 -4.52 1.60 14.23
CA ALA A 35 -4.68 0.43 15.09
C ALA A 35 -4.75 0.88 16.56
N ARG A 36 -5.85 0.54 17.24
CA ARG A 36 -6.05 0.91 18.64
C ARG A 36 -5.10 0.08 19.52
N PRO A 37 -4.34 0.70 20.43
CA PRO A 37 -3.56 -0.04 21.41
C PRO A 37 -4.50 -0.87 22.30
N ARG A 38 -4.15 -2.13 22.56
CA ARG A 38 -4.87 -2.99 23.50
C ARG A 38 -4.18 -2.92 24.86
N GLY A 39 -4.71 -2.10 25.78
CA GLY A 39 -4.23 -1.98 27.16
C GLY A 39 -4.49 -0.59 27.76
N LYS A 40 -4.72 -0.50 29.08
CA LYS A 40 -5.01 0.77 29.78
C LYS A 40 -3.83 1.77 29.73
N ASP A 41 -2.60 1.28 29.57
CA ASP A 41 -1.36 2.08 29.60
C ASP A 41 -0.58 2.05 28.26
N ALA A 42 -1.19 1.54 27.19
CA ALA A 42 -0.51 1.38 25.92
C ALA A 42 -0.44 2.72 25.17
N LYS A 43 0.79 3.20 24.89
CA LYS A 43 1.02 4.43 24.12
C LYS A 43 0.24 4.39 22.80
N PRO A 44 -0.46 5.46 22.40
CA PRO A 44 -1.15 5.53 21.11
C PRO A 44 -0.16 5.31 19.97
N ILE A 45 -0.17 4.11 19.38
CA ILE A 45 0.59 3.84 18.17
C ILE A 45 -0.22 4.44 17.02
N ARG A 46 0.11 5.66 16.62
CA ARG A 46 -0.49 6.32 15.46
C ARG A 46 0.26 5.90 14.19
N HIS A 47 0.08 4.66 13.75
CA HIS A 47 0.40 4.33 12.37
C HIS A 47 -0.77 4.78 11.50
N SER A 48 -0.59 5.89 10.77
CA SER A 48 -1.49 6.25 9.68
C SER A 48 -1.22 5.29 8.53
N LEU A 49 -2.24 4.54 8.14
CA LEU A 49 -2.20 3.61 7.02
C LEU A 49 -3.16 4.11 5.95
N ILE A 50 -2.76 3.96 4.69
CA ILE A 50 -3.62 4.25 3.54
C ILE A 50 -3.75 2.93 2.78
N ARG A 51 -5.00 2.51 2.54
CA ARG A 51 -5.31 1.39 1.67
C ARG A 51 -5.53 1.93 0.26
N TYR A 52 -4.86 1.34 -0.70
CA TYR A 52 -5.01 1.66 -2.11
C TYR A 52 -5.73 0.51 -2.80
N ASP A 53 -6.91 0.80 -3.35
CA ASP A 53 -7.70 -0.14 -4.14
C ASP A 53 -7.80 0.35 -5.59
N GLY A 54 -7.71 -0.54 -6.58
CA GLY A 54 -7.59 -0.08 -7.96
C GLY A 54 -7.40 -1.17 -9.00
N THR A 55 -7.22 -0.74 -10.24
CA THR A 55 -6.84 -1.61 -11.37
C THR A 55 -5.49 -1.17 -11.91
N ALA A 56 -4.70 -2.15 -12.34
CA ALA A 56 -3.35 -1.93 -12.84
C ALA A 56 -3.00 -2.96 -13.91
N ALA A 57 -2.21 -2.55 -14.91
CA ALA A 57 -1.58 -3.45 -15.84
C ALA A 57 -0.21 -3.90 -15.30
N VAL A 58 0.07 -5.19 -15.43
CA VAL A 58 1.39 -5.73 -15.10
C VAL A 58 2.35 -5.42 -16.25
N THR A 59 3.35 -4.58 -16.00
CA THR A 59 4.38 -4.23 -16.99
C THR A 59 5.57 -5.18 -16.93
N ASP A 60 5.94 -5.63 -15.74
CA ASP A 60 7.02 -6.60 -15.51
C ASP A 60 6.61 -7.62 -14.44
N PRO A 61 6.25 -8.86 -14.84
CA PRO A 61 5.81 -9.90 -13.90
C PRO A 61 6.92 -10.38 -12.96
N THR A 62 8.19 -10.27 -13.35
CA THR A 62 9.32 -10.71 -12.51
C THR A 62 9.55 -9.73 -11.37
N VAL A 63 9.55 -8.43 -11.69
CA VAL A 63 9.67 -7.36 -10.70
C VAL A 63 8.46 -7.37 -9.76
N LEU A 64 7.26 -7.57 -10.30
CA LEU A 64 6.03 -7.67 -9.52
C LEU A 64 6.05 -8.85 -8.55
N THR A 65 6.49 -10.03 -9.01
CA THR A 65 6.61 -11.22 -8.14
C THR A 65 7.53 -10.95 -6.96
N ARG A 66 8.67 -10.29 -7.19
CA ARG A 66 9.59 -9.90 -6.12
C ARG A 66 8.97 -8.88 -5.17
N ALA A 67 8.23 -7.90 -5.70
CA ALA A 67 7.54 -6.89 -4.89
C ALA A 67 6.45 -7.52 -4.00
N LEU A 68 5.69 -8.50 -4.52
CA LEU A 68 4.69 -9.27 -3.78
C LEU A 68 5.32 -10.07 -2.63
N LEU A 69 6.39 -10.79 -2.91
CA LEU A 69 7.07 -11.64 -1.92
C LEU A 69 7.77 -10.84 -0.83
N THR A 70 8.36 -9.70 -1.20
CA THR A 70 9.07 -8.85 -0.24
C THR A 70 8.13 -7.91 0.49
N GLY A 71 6.98 -7.55 -0.08
CA GLY A 71 6.07 -6.53 0.41
C GLY A 71 6.55 -5.10 0.13
N ILE A 72 5.62 -4.20 -0.19
CA ILE A 72 5.91 -2.83 -0.63
C ILE A 72 5.88 -1.86 0.56
N GLY A 73 6.94 -1.07 0.74
CA GLY A 73 6.99 -0.02 1.75
C GLY A 73 7.45 -0.47 3.14
N ARG A 74 7.11 0.35 4.15
CA ARG A 74 7.53 0.21 5.55
C ARG A 74 6.32 -0.20 6.41
N ALA A 75 6.57 -0.55 7.68
CA ALA A 75 5.55 -0.99 8.64
C ALA A 75 4.89 -2.36 8.33
N LYS A 76 5.64 -3.27 7.67
CA LYS A 76 5.23 -4.66 7.43
C LYS A 76 4.73 -5.41 8.68
N PRO A 77 5.34 -5.25 9.87
CA PRO A 77 4.84 -5.87 11.11
C PRO A 77 3.48 -5.33 11.56
N TYR A 78 3.02 -4.20 11.03
CA TYR A 78 1.79 -3.51 11.41
C TYR A 78 0.69 -3.63 10.36
N GLY A 79 0.79 -4.62 9.46
CA GLY A 79 -0.23 -4.89 8.43
C GLY A 79 -0.12 -4.01 7.18
N ALA A 80 0.96 -3.24 7.02
CA ALA A 80 1.23 -2.48 5.81
C ALA A 80 2.04 -3.29 4.78
N GLY A 81 1.87 -2.98 3.50
CA GLY A 81 2.75 -3.47 2.43
C GLY A 81 2.44 -4.84 1.85
N LEU A 82 1.34 -5.48 2.28
CA LEU A 82 0.77 -6.59 1.54
C LEU A 82 0.07 -6.04 0.29
N LEU A 83 0.43 -6.57 -0.87
CA LEU A 83 -0.26 -6.32 -2.12
C LEU A 83 -1.07 -7.56 -2.49
N SER A 84 -2.37 -7.38 -2.70
CA SER A 84 -3.28 -8.42 -3.16
C SER A 84 -3.68 -8.13 -4.60
N LEU A 85 -3.69 -9.16 -5.44
CA LEU A 85 -4.04 -9.05 -6.85
C LEU A 85 -5.15 -10.05 -7.18
N ALA A 86 -6.08 -9.61 -8.00
CA ALA A 86 -7.09 -10.46 -8.63
C ALA A 86 -7.17 -10.07 -10.12
N PRO A 87 -7.45 -11.03 -11.03
CA PRO A 87 -7.71 -10.69 -12.42
C PRO A 87 -8.84 -9.67 -12.52
N ALA A 88 -8.64 -8.60 -13.29
CA ALA A 88 -9.72 -7.68 -13.62
C ALA A 88 -10.75 -8.42 -14.47
N ALA A 89 -12.03 -8.24 -14.18
CA ALA A 89 -13.09 -8.82 -15.00
C ALA A 89 -12.99 -8.22 -16.41
N THR A 90 -12.59 -9.03 -17.38
CA THR A 90 -12.64 -8.68 -18.80
C THR A 90 -14.12 -8.52 -19.15
N THR A 91 -14.59 -7.28 -19.26
CA THR A 91 -15.91 -6.98 -19.84
C THR A 91 -15.74 -6.79 -21.33
#